data_AF-A0A8I0WTX4-F1
#
_entry.id   AF-A0A8I0WTX4-F1
#
_cell.length_a   1.000
_cell.length_b   1.000
_cell.length_c   1.000
_cell.angle_alpha   90.00
_cell.angle_beta   90.00
_cell.angle_gamma   90.00
#
_symmetry.space_group_name_H-M   'P 1'
#
loop_
_entity.id
_entity.type
_entity.pdbx_description
1 polymer ?
#
loop_
_entity_poly.entity_id
_entity_poly.type
_entity_poly.pdbx_seq_one_letter_code
_entity_poly.pdbx_strand_id
1 'polypeptide(L)'
;MTINNLKEINDRYIAEERRKAIIERAEKKASTYNSAKKIFQMAESGECVKHGNGYIDVICHGYNINYFLSILRNTKLFKKYDNKVYQHRTCKKLFLYEQLNELGGVNFARIILS
;
A
#
# COMPACT_ATOMS: atom_id res chain seq x y z
N MET A 1 48.73 -1.73 -5.19
CA MET A 1 47.31 -2.03 -5.45
C MET A 1 47.16 -2.22 -6.95
N THR A 2 46.67 -3.37 -7.42
CA THR A 2 46.60 -3.70 -8.86
C THR A 2 45.20 -3.41 -9.41
N ILE A 3 45.08 -3.26 -10.73
CA ILE A 3 43.79 -3.05 -11.43
C ILE A 3 42.80 -4.18 -11.10
N ASN A 4 43.28 -5.42 -10.94
CA ASN A 4 42.45 -6.56 -10.56
C ASN A 4 41.85 -6.39 -9.15
N ASN A 5 42.62 -5.87 -8.18
CA ASN A 5 42.12 -5.64 -6.83
C ASN A 5 41.05 -4.53 -6.80
N LEU A 6 41.19 -3.48 -7.62
CA LEU A 6 40.18 -2.43 -7.74
C LEU A 6 38.87 -2.95 -8.34
N LYS A 7 38.95 -3.82 -9.34
CA LYS A 7 37.78 -4.46 -9.96
C LYS A 7 37.03 -5.34 -8.96
N GLU A 8 37.72 -6.18 -8.19
CA GLU A 8 37.10 -7.03 -7.17
C GLU A 8 36.40 -6.22 -6.05
N ILE A 9 36.95 -5.07 -5.68
CA ILE A 9 36.32 -4.18 -4.69
C ILE A 9 35.04 -3.57 -5.28
N ASN A 10 35.09 -3.09 -6.52
CA ASN A 10 33.95 -2.53 -7.21
C ASN A 10 32.83 -3.56 -7.43
N ASP A 11 33.17 -4.78 -7.83
CA ASP A 11 32.20 -5.85 -8.05
C ASP A 11 31.50 -6.25 -6.73
N ARG A 12 32.25 -6.32 -5.62
CA ARG A 12 31.68 -6.51 -4.28
C ARG A 12 30.75 -5.38 -3.87
N TYR A 13 31.14 -4.13 -4.11
CA TYR A 13 30.30 -2.97 -3.80
C TYR A 13 28.97 -3.02 -4.58
N ILE A 14 29.01 -3.31 -5.88
CA ILE A 14 27.80 -3.44 -6.71
C ILE A 14 26.91 -4.59 -6.21
N ALA A 15 27.48 -5.71 -5.81
CA ALA A 15 26.73 -6.83 -5.26
C ALA A 15 26.02 -6.48 -3.93
N GLU A 16 26.70 -5.75 -3.06
CA GLU A 16 26.15 -5.29 -1.78
C GLU A 16 24.99 -4.31 -1.99
N GLU A 17 25.14 -3.34 -2.90
CA GLU A 17 24.07 -2.39 -3.25
C GLU A 17 22.85 -3.10 -3.85
N ARG A 18 23.07 -4.10 -4.73
CA ARG A 18 21.97 -4.95 -5.24
C ARG A 18 21.27 -5.70 -4.11
N ARG A 19 22.01 -6.25 -3.15
CA ARG A 19 21.45 -6.97 -2.00
C ARG A 19 20.60 -6.04 -1.13
N LYS A 20 21.10 -4.84 -0.80
CA LYS A 20 20.33 -3.82 -0.06
C LYS A 20 19.03 -3.46 -0.77
N ALA A 21 19.08 -3.21 -2.08
CA ALA A 21 17.89 -2.87 -2.87
C ALA A 21 16.84 -4.01 -2.88
N ILE A 22 17.27 -5.28 -2.87
CA ILE A 22 16.36 -6.43 -2.75
C ILE A 22 15.69 -6.46 -1.37
N ILE A 23 16.46 -6.25 -0.30
CA ILE A 23 15.96 -6.23 1.08
C ILE A 23 14.96 -5.09 1.26
N GLU A 24 15.32 -3.86 0.86
CA GLU A 24 14.46 -2.69 0.96
C GLU A 24 13.12 -2.90 0.20
N ARG A 25 13.19 -3.51 -0.99
CA ARG A 25 11.98 -3.87 -1.75
C ARG A 25 11.11 -4.89 -1.00
N ALA A 26 11.71 -5.88 -0.35
CA ALA A 26 10.99 -6.88 0.43
C ALA A 26 10.34 -6.27 1.68
N GLU A 27 11.07 -5.41 2.41
CA GLU A 27 10.56 -4.69 3.58
C GLU A 27 9.40 -3.77 3.22
N LYS A 28 9.53 -3.02 2.12
CA LYS A 28 8.46 -2.15 1.61
C LYS A 28 7.19 -2.94 1.25
N LYS A 29 7.36 -4.11 0.64
CA LYS A 29 6.26 -5.03 0.34
C LYS A 29 5.61 -5.55 1.62
N ALA A 30 6.39 -5.98 2.61
CA ALA A 30 5.89 -6.46 3.90
C ALA A 30 5.13 -5.37 4.67
N SER A 31 5.67 -4.15 4.73
CA SER A 31 5.02 -2.98 5.33
C SER A 31 3.66 -2.67 4.69
N THR A 32 3.57 -2.83 3.35
CA THR A 32 2.31 -2.62 2.65
C THR A 32 1.27 -3.68 2.98
N TYR A 33 1.66 -4.96 3.05
CA TYR A 33 0.73 -6.01 3.50
C TYR A 33 0.28 -5.81 4.94
N ASN A 34 1.18 -5.35 5.82
CA ASN A 34 0.82 -4.99 7.20
C ASN A 34 -0.20 -3.84 7.23
N SER A 35 -0.04 -2.83 6.36
CA SER A 35 -0.99 -1.73 6.21
C SER A 35 -2.36 -2.23 5.74
N ALA A 36 -2.39 -3.14 4.75
CA ALA A 36 -3.63 -3.78 4.29
C ALA A 36 -4.30 -4.58 5.42
N LYS A 37 -3.52 -5.35 6.19
CA LYS A 37 -4.02 -6.07 7.37
C LYS A 37 -4.67 -5.12 8.38
N LYS A 38 -4.05 -3.96 8.66
CA LYS A 38 -4.61 -2.97 9.58
C LYS A 38 -5.95 -2.40 9.12
N ILE A 39 -6.12 -2.15 7.82
CA ILE A 39 -7.41 -1.69 7.26
C ILE A 39 -8.50 -2.75 7.44
N PHE A 40 -8.19 -4.04 7.23
CA PHE A 40 -9.15 -5.11 7.50
C PHE A 40 -9.48 -5.26 8.98
N GLN A 41 -8.49 -5.11 9.87
CA GLN A 41 -8.73 -5.11 11.32
C GLN A 41 -9.65 -3.96 11.74
N MET A 42 -9.52 -2.78 11.14
CA MET A 42 -10.44 -1.65 11.37
C MET A 42 -11.86 -1.95 10.88
N ALA A 43 -11.97 -2.57 9.69
CA ALA A 43 -13.27 -3.02 9.17
C ALA A 43 -13.96 -4.00 10.13
N GLU A 44 -13.19 -4.91 10.74
CA GLU A 44 -13.68 -5.91 11.69
C GLU A 44 -14.04 -5.31 13.06
N SER A 45 -13.23 -4.37 13.57
CA SER A 45 -13.46 -3.74 14.88
C SER A 45 -14.55 -2.66 14.86
N GLY A 46 -14.95 -2.18 13.68
CA GLY A 46 -15.87 -1.06 13.52
C GLY A 46 -15.23 0.32 13.72
N GLU A 47 -13.91 0.38 13.94
CA GLU A 47 -13.16 1.62 14.14
C GLU A 47 -13.01 2.41 12.84
N CYS A 48 -13.43 3.68 12.85
CA CYS A 48 -13.43 4.54 11.66
C CYS A 48 -14.25 3.94 10.49
N VAL A 49 -15.29 3.17 10.78
CA VAL A 49 -16.10 2.49 9.77
C VAL A 49 -17.45 3.18 9.56
N LYS A 50 -17.87 3.29 8.30
CA LYS A 50 -19.26 3.55 7.91
C LYS A 50 -19.83 2.33 7.20
N HIS A 51 -20.93 1.81 7.75
CA HIS A 51 -21.68 0.72 7.12
C HIS A 51 -22.69 1.28 6.12
N GLY A 52 -22.78 0.64 4.96
CA GLY A 52 -23.84 0.86 4.00
C GLY A 52 -24.54 -0.44 3.65
N ASN A 53 -25.61 -0.35 2.85
CA ASN A 53 -26.30 -1.53 2.39
C ASN A 53 -25.40 -2.32 1.42
N GLY A 54 -24.84 -3.43 1.88
CA GLY A 54 -23.96 -4.32 1.10
C GLY A 54 -22.49 -3.88 1.03
N TYR A 55 -22.04 -2.91 1.83
CA TYR A 55 -20.63 -2.52 1.87
C TYR A 55 -20.18 -1.96 3.22
N ILE A 56 -18.86 -1.99 3.43
CA ILE A 56 -18.16 -1.39 4.57
C ILE A 56 -17.15 -0.38 4.04
N ASP A 57 -17.21 0.86 4.52
CA ASP A 57 -16.21 1.88 4.26
C ASP A 57 -15.33 2.09 5.48
N VAL A 58 -14.04 1.82 5.35
CA VAL A 58 -13.02 2.19 6.35
C VAL A 58 -12.51 3.58 6.01
N ILE A 59 -12.92 4.57 6.79
CA ILE A 59 -12.58 5.97 6.61
C ILE A 59 -11.14 6.20 7.06
N CYS A 60 -10.31 6.73 6.16
CA CYS A 60 -8.87 6.90 6.33
C CYS A 60 -8.51 8.38 6.49
N HIS A 61 -8.37 8.84 7.73
CA HIS A 61 -7.98 10.21 8.10
C HIS A 61 -7.06 10.24 9.34
N GLY A 62 -6.27 11.31 9.50
CA GLY A 62 -5.41 11.45 10.67
C GLY A 62 -4.40 10.30 10.80
N TYR A 63 -4.50 9.49 11.86
CA TYR A 63 -3.51 8.46 12.17
C TYR A 63 -3.51 7.25 11.22
N ASN A 64 -4.66 6.88 10.64
CA ASN A 64 -4.77 5.69 9.78
C ASN A 64 -4.56 5.99 8.28
N ILE A 65 -4.40 7.27 7.90
CA ILE A 65 -4.15 7.69 6.51
C ILE A 65 -2.85 7.09 5.95
N ASN A 66 -1.85 6.88 6.81
CA ASN A 66 -0.56 6.32 6.41
C ASN A 66 -0.70 4.89 5.91
N TYR A 67 -1.64 4.11 6.46
CA TYR A 67 -1.92 2.76 5.97
C TYR A 67 -2.50 2.82 4.55
N PHE A 68 -3.46 3.72 4.32
CA PHE A 68 -4.04 3.95 2.99
C PHE A 68 -2.98 4.35 1.96
N LEU A 69 -2.16 5.36 2.28
CA LEU A 69 -1.13 5.87 1.38
C LEU A 69 -0.05 4.82 1.09
N SER A 70 0.31 4.00 2.07
CA SER A 70 1.25 2.89 1.88
C SER A 70 0.70 1.88 0.86
N ILE A 71 -0.56 1.49 1.00
CA ILE A 71 -1.23 0.57 0.06
C ILE A 71 -1.26 1.16 -1.35
N LEU A 72 -1.67 2.42 -1.47
CA LEU A 72 -1.83 3.10 -2.75
C LEU A 72 -0.50 3.27 -3.51
N ARG A 73 0.57 3.70 -2.83
CA ARG A 73 1.83 4.10 -3.46
C ARG A 73 2.82 2.96 -3.67
N ASN A 74 2.81 1.96 -2.78
CA ASN A 74 3.94 1.04 -2.66
C ASN A 74 3.69 -0.33 -3.29
N THR A 75 2.49 -0.61 -3.80
CA THR A 75 2.19 -1.90 -4.41
C THR A 75 1.40 -1.82 -5.70
N LYS A 76 1.61 -2.83 -6.55
CA LYS A 76 0.72 -3.11 -7.68
C LYS A 76 -0.52 -3.89 -7.23
N LEU A 77 -0.86 -3.95 -5.94
CA LEU A 77 -2.03 -4.70 -5.47
C LEU A 77 -3.34 -4.09 -5.98
N PHE A 78 -3.36 -2.78 -6.18
CA PHE A 78 -4.47 -2.07 -6.75
C PHE A 78 -4.15 -1.63 -8.18
N LYS A 79 -5.18 -1.61 -9.02
CA LYS A 79 -5.13 -1.01 -10.35
C LYS A 79 -6.13 0.15 -10.39
N LYS A 80 -5.80 1.20 -11.14
CA LYS A 80 -6.77 2.27 -11.40
C LYS A 80 -8.02 1.66 -12.04
N TYR A 81 -9.18 1.98 -11.47
CA TYR A 81 -10.50 1.53 -11.92
C TYR A 81 -11.26 2.71 -12.53
N ASP A 82 -11.22 3.86 -11.84
CA ASP A 82 -11.81 5.11 -12.29
C ASP A 82 -10.96 6.30 -11.78
N ASN A 83 -11.41 7.53 -12.03
CA ASN A 83 -10.81 8.72 -11.47
C ASN A 83 -10.78 8.64 -9.94
N LYS A 84 -9.57 8.65 -9.35
CA LYS A 84 -9.34 8.50 -7.90
C LYS A 84 -9.92 7.22 -7.27
N VAL A 85 -10.28 6.22 -8.08
CA VAL A 85 -10.77 4.91 -7.60
C VAL A 85 -9.83 3.82 -8.06
N TYR A 86 -9.41 2.98 -7.13
CA TYR A 86 -8.50 1.87 -7.40
C TYR A 86 -9.11 0.57 -6.91
N GLN A 87 -9.16 -0.44 -7.77
CA GLN A 87 -9.68 -1.77 -7.44
C GLN A 87 -8.54 -2.73 -7.18
N HIS A 88 -8.67 -3.58 -6.15
CA HIS A 88 -7.69 -4.62 -5.89
C HIS A 88 -7.64 -5.63 -7.06
N ARG A 89 -6.43 -6.09 -7.42
CA ARG A 89 -6.21 -6.92 -8.60
C ARG A 89 -6.81 -8.31 -8.45
N THR A 90 -6.71 -8.94 -7.27
CA THR A 90 -7.31 -10.26 -7.00
C THR A 90 -8.71 -10.14 -6.37
N CYS A 91 -8.82 -9.48 -5.21
CA CYS A 91 -10.11 -9.23 -4.55
C CYS A 91 -10.94 -8.13 -5.26
N LYS A 92 -11.78 -8.50 -6.23
CA LYS A 92 -12.58 -7.53 -7.01
C LYS A 92 -13.59 -6.72 -6.20
N LYS A 93 -13.88 -7.14 -4.98
CA LYS A 93 -14.79 -6.48 -4.03
C LYS A 93 -14.11 -5.43 -3.15
N LEU A 94 -12.82 -5.20 -3.32
CA LEU A 94 -12.05 -4.23 -2.52
C LEU A 94 -11.61 -3.04 -3.36
N PHE A 95 -11.91 -1.84 -2.87
CA PHE A 95 -11.64 -0.58 -3.55
C PHE A 95 -10.97 0.44 -2.61
N LEU A 96 -10.15 1.32 -3.18
CA LEU A 96 -9.60 2.50 -2.51
C LEU A 96 -10.12 3.75 -3.23
N TYR A 97 -10.62 4.70 -2.45
CA TYR A 97 -11.11 6.00 -2.92
C TYR A 97 -10.18 7.09 -2.39
N GLU A 98 -9.49 7.77 -3.31
CA GLU A 98 -8.51 8.82 -3.03
C GLU A 98 -9.17 10.20 -3.17
N GLN A 99 -9.98 10.61 -2.19
CA GLN A 99 -10.73 11.88 -2.25
C GLN A 99 -9.94 13.12 -1.78
N LEU A 100 -8.63 13.01 -1.59
CA LEU A 100 -7.70 14.03 -1.04
C LEU A 100 -7.78 15.47 -1.60
N ASN A 101 -8.49 15.72 -2.71
CA ASN A 101 -8.55 17.02 -3.38
C ASN A 101 -9.98 17.59 -3.54
N GLU A 102 -11.00 16.99 -2.94
CA GLU A 102 -12.37 17.53 -2.99
C GLU A 102 -12.73 18.14 -1.64
N LEU A 103 -13.29 19.35 -1.64
CA LEU A 103 -13.76 20.05 -0.43
C LEU A 103 -14.65 19.11 0.40
N GLY A 104 -14.15 18.68 1.56
CA GLY A 104 -14.85 17.76 2.48
C GLY A 104 -14.72 16.27 2.17
N GLY A 105 -13.92 15.88 1.17
CA GLY A 105 -13.65 14.48 0.82
C GLY A 105 -12.68 13.79 1.79
N VAL A 106 -12.99 12.55 2.19
CA VAL A 106 -12.11 11.73 3.04
C VAL A 106 -11.73 10.47 2.26
N ASN A 107 -10.47 10.07 2.32
CA ASN A 107 -10.06 8.80 1.70
C ASN A 107 -10.75 7.64 2.40
N PHE A 108 -11.11 6.59 1.67
CA PHE A 108 -11.64 5.39 2.31
C PHE A 108 -11.31 4.13 1.51
N ALA A 109 -11.25 3.01 2.23
CA ALA A 109 -11.24 1.69 1.63
C ALA A 109 -12.65 1.10 1.71
N ARG A 110 -13.23 0.71 0.57
CA ARG A 110 -14.54 0.09 0.49
C ARG A 110 -14.43 -1.41 0.27
N ILE A 111 -15.12 -2.17 1.11
CA ILE A 111 -15.29 -3.62 1.00
C ILE A 111 -16.74 -3.90 0.63
N ILE A 112 -16.97 -4.47 -0.54
CA ILE A 112 -18.30 -4.92 -0.97
C ILE A 112 -18.57 -6.30 -0.36
N LEU A 113 -19.74 -6.45 0.29
CA LEU A 113 -20.14 -7.68 0.98
C LEU A 113 -20.98 -8.61 0.11
N SER A 114 -21.68 -8.08 -0.90
CA SER A 114 -22.48 -8.83 -1.88
C SER A 114 -21.70 -9.27 -3.09
#